data_AF-B9XSL3-F1
#
_entry.id   AF-B9XSL3-F1
#
_cell.length_a   1.000
_cell.length_b   1.000
_cell.length_c   1.000
_cell.angle_alpha   90.00
_cell.angle_beta   90.00
_cell.angle_gamma   90.00
#
_symmetry.space_group_name_H-M   'P 1'
#
loop_
_entity.id
_entity.type
_entity.pdbx_description
1 polymer ?
#
loop_
_entity_poly.entity_id
_entity_poly.type
_entity_poly.pdbx_seq_one_letter_code
_entity_poly.pdbx_strand_id
1 'polypeptide(L)'
;MSVGPINPYSNYRRGFEAQPTVIPASRAWLRILVGLVKYKFLGSIWFRLTYANLLFDDHYHPRLDLLVAMVFYYLYLYCNFSGFCDMAIGAAGMMGIPVAENFNNPFAARNIKDFWNRWHITLSQYMRDVVFAPLSKSLVRLGGPALVDHAIAVTIVMVFLLVGVWHGVGWNFAAYGAVHALGVVANHYYTIGLKKWLGREGFKAYNINPWIHGVAVVLTFGYCAASLIFFANTFPQIKEMFSLMR
;
A
#
# COMPACT_ATOMS: atom_id res chain seq x y z
N MET A 1 -6.20 -15.62 -8.32
CA MET A 1 -7.11 -15.30 -7.19
C MET A 1 -7.88 -14.05 -7.54
N SER A 2 -9.20 -14.04 -7.37
CA SER A 2 -10.02 -12.81 -7.50
C SER A 2 -9.72 -11.92 -6.29
N VAL A 3 -9.01 -10.81 -6.49
CA VAL A 3 -8.62 -9.89 -5.40
C VAL A 3 -9.46 -8.62 -5.51
N GLY A 4 -10.72 -8.70 -5.07
CA GLY A 4 -11.64 -7.56 -5.04
C GLY A 4 -11.42 -6.68 -3.79
N PRO A 5 -11.95 -5.44 -3.78
CA PRO A 5 -12.00 -4.64 -2.56
C PRO A 5 -12.79 -5.37 -1.45
N ILE A 6 -12.28 -5.32 -0.22
CA ILE A 6 -12.94 -5.94 0.95
C ILE A 6 -14.17 -5.11 1.32
N ASN A 7 -15.34 -5.76 1.48
CA ASN A 7 -16.57 -5.09 1.86
C ASN A 7 -17.16 -5.72 3.13
N PRO A 8 -17.14 -5.02 4.28
CA PRO A 8 -17.82 -5.48 5.49
C PRO A 8 -19.31 -5.69 5.25
N TYR A 9 -19.89 -6.77 5.80
CA TYR A 9 -21.30 -7.10 5.58
C TYR A 9 -22.26 -5.96 5.97
N SER A 10 -21.96 -5.23 7.05
CA SER A 10 -22.75 -4.08 7.48
C SER A 10 -22.74 -2.92 6.47
N ASN A 11 -21.66 -2.72 5.72
CA ASN A 11 -21.58 -1.71 4.66
C ASN A 11 -22.31 -2.19 3.41
N TYR A 12 -22.08 -3.45 3.04
CA TYR A 12 -22.78 -4.10 1.93
C TYR A 12 -24.29 -4.00 2.10
N ARG A 13 -24.83 -4.41 3.27
CA ARG A 13 -26.27 -4.38 3.55
C ARG A 13 -26.86 -2.95 3.51
N ARG A 14 -26.21 -1.98 4.17
CA ARG A 14 -26.63 -0.57 4.13
C ARG A 14 -26.65 -0.01 2.71
N GLY A 15 -25.77 -0.51 1.85
CA GLY A 15 -25.70 -0.14 0.44
C GLY A 15 -26.93 -0.52 -0.40
N PHE A 16 -27.74 -1.49 0.05
CA PHE A 16 -29.03 -1.81 -0.58
C PHE A 16 -30.20 -1.06 0.08
N GLU A 17 -30.07 -0.72 1.36
CA GLU A 17 -31.08 0.03 2.11
C GLU A 17 -31.11 1.51 1.72
N ALA A 18 -29.93 2.11 1.50
CA ALA A 18 -29.81 3.41 0.83
C ALA A 18 -29.90 3.17 -0.67
N GLN A 19 -30.97 3.63 -1.33
CA GLN A 19 -31.29 3.40 -2.75
C GLN A 19 -30.08 3.12 -3.66
N PRO A 20 -30.11 2.08 -4.50
CA PRO A 20 -28.97 1.71 -5.33
C PRO A 20 -28.59 2.90 -6.21
N THR A 21 -27.41 3.45 -5.98
CA THR A 21 -26.81 4.41 -6.90
C THR A 21 -26.33 3.64 -8.11
N VAL A 22 -27.27 3.31 -9.01
CA VAL A 22 -26.94 2.73 -10.30
C VAL A 22 -26.03 3.74 -10.99
N ILE A 23 -24.75 3.41 -11.09
CA ILE A 23 -23.79 4.24 -11.78
C ILE A 23 -24.24 4.29 -13.24
N PRO A 24 -24.32 5.47 -13.89
CA PRO A 24 -24.65 5.55 -15.30
C PRO A 24 -23.80 4.55 -16.10
N ALA A 25 -24.44 3.77 -16.99
CA ALA A 25 -23.76 2.67 -17.67
C ALA A 25 -22.47 3.13 -18.39
N SER A 26 -22.49 4.34 -18.95
CA SER A 26 -21.31 4.98 -19.56
C SER A 26 -20.12 5.12 -18.60
N ARG A 27 -20.36 5.52 -17.35
CA ARG A 27 -19.30 5.66 -16.33
C ARG A 27 -18.78 4.30 -15.88
N ALA A 28 -19.67 3.31 -15.75
CA ALA A 28 -19.26 1.95 -15.40
C ALA A 28 -18.40 1.32 -16.51
N TRP A 29 -18.82 1.43 -17.77
CA TRP A 29 -18.05 0.97 -18.93
C TRP A 29 -16.72 1.69 -19.08
N LEU A 30 -16.69 3.01 -18.92
CA LEU A 30 -15.45 3.78 -18.93
C LEU A 30 -14.48 3.27 -17.86
N ARG A 31 -14.98 3.00 -16.64
CA ARG A 31 -14.16 2.48 -15.55
C ARG A 31 -13.59 1.10 -15.86
N ILE A 32 -14.42 0.20 -16.42
CA ILE A 32 -13.97 -1.13 -16.86
C ILE A 32 -12.88 -0.99 -17.93
N LEU A 33 -13.06 -0.10 -18.91
CA LEU A 33 -12.08 0.16 -19.96
C LEU A 33 -10.76 0.69 -19.38
N VAL A 34 -10.81 1.65 -18.46
CA VAL A 34 -9.62 2.14 -17.74
C VAL A 34 -8.93 0.98 -17.00
N GLY A 35 -9.71 0.13 -16.34
CA GLY A 35 -9.19 -1.05 -15.65
C GLY A 35 -8.50 -2.04 -16.60
N LEU A 36 -9.08 -2.29 -17.77
CA LEU A 36 -8.49 -3.13 -18.82
C LEU A 36 -7.20 -2.55 -19.37
N VAL A 37 -7.15 -1.25 -19.65
CA VAL A 37 -5.92 -0.57 -20.12
C VAL A 37 -4.82 -0.67 -19.08
N LYS A 38 -5.13 -0.41 -17.80
CA LYS A 38 -4.16 -0.59 -16.70
C LYS A 38 -3.67 -2.04 -16.63
N TYR A 39 -4.59 -3.00 -16.58
CA TYR A 39 -4.26 -4.41 -16.33
C TYR A 39 -3.55 -5.07 -17.52
N LYS A 40 -4.13 -4.99 -18.72
CA LYS A 40 -3.63 -5.70 -19.91
C LYS A 40 -2.55 -4.94 -20.66
N PHE A 41 -2.69 -3.63 -20.81
CA PHE A 41 -1.75 -2.85 -21.63
C PHE A 41 -0.58 -2.34 -20.80
N LEU A 42 -0.82 -1.44 -19.85
CA LEU A 42 0.27 -0.87 -19.04
C LEU A 42 0.96 -1.93 -18.19
N GLY A 43 0.17 -2.80 -17.54
CA GLY A 43 0.69 -3.91 -16.74
C GLY A 43 1.63 -4.82 -17.55
N SER A 44 1.28 -5.18 -18.79
CA SER A 44 2.14 -6.06 -19.59
C SER A 44 3.43 -5.39 -20.06
N ILE A 45 3.42 -4.08 -20.29
CA ILE A 45 4.62 -3.29 -20.60
C ILE A 45 5.54 -3.25 -19.38
N TRP A 46 5.03 -2.86 -18.21
CA TRP A 46 5.83 -2.75 -16.99
C TRP A 46 6.36 -4.10 -16.51
N PHE A 47 5.60 -5.19 -16.71
CA PHE A 47 6.00 -6.54 -16.31
C PHE A 47 7.37 -6.96 -16.88
N ARG A 48 7.70 -6.53 -18.10
CA ARG A 48 8.98 -6.85 -18.77
C ARG A 48 10.19 -6.28 -18.05
N LEU A 49 10.02 -5.17 -17.32
CA LEU A 49 11.08 -4.47 -16.61
C LEU A 49 11.10 -4.82 -15.12
N THR A 50 10.39 -5.87 -14.70
CA THR A 50 10.36 -6.31 -13.29
C THR A 50 11.47 -7.31 -12.97
N TYR A 51 11.70 -7.57 -11.68
CA TYR A 51 12.71 -8.53 -11.21
C TYR A 51 12.72 -9.84 -12.02
N ALA A 52 11.54 -10.47 -12.17
CA ALA A 52 11.36 -11.76 -12.84
C ALA A 52 11.85 -11.80 -14.30
N ASN A 53 11.71 -10.71 -15.05
CA ASN A 53 11.98 -10.68 -16.49
C ASN A 53 13.22 -9.87 -16.86
N LEU A 54 13.66 -8.96 -15.99
CA LEU A 54 14.84 -8.12 -16.22
C LEU A 54 16.11 -8.72 -15.62
N LEU A 55 16.02 -9.40 -14.47
CA LEU A 55 17.21 -9.77 -13.67
C LEU A 55 17.46 -11.27 -13.55
N PHE A 56 16.52 -12.11 -13.96
CA PHE A 56 16.64 -13.58 -13.91
C PHE A 56 16.79 -14.13 -15.33
N ASP A 57 17.83 -13.71 -16.03
CA ASP A 57 18.17 -14.15 -17.39
C ASP A 57 19.57 -14.79 -17.51
N ASP A 58 20.17 -15.17 -16.37
CA ASP A 58 21.52 -15.74 -16.22
C ASP A 58 22.69 -14.82 -16.65
N HIS A 59 22.45 -13.53 -16.87
CA HIS A 59 23.51 -12.55 -17.20
C HIS A 59 23.89 -11.68 -16.00
N TYR A 60 25.05 -11.00 -16.12
CA TYR A 60 25.45 -9.99 -15.16
C TYR A 60 24.81 -8.65 -15.47
N HIS A 61 24.25 -8.02 -14.44
CA HIS A 61 23.56 -6.73 -14.56
C HIS A 61 24.28 -5.61 -13.80
N PRO A 62 24.32 -4.39 -14.35
CA PRO A 62 24.69 -3.22 -13.57
C PRO A 62 23.68 -3.00 -12.43
N ARG A 63 24.15 -2.46 -11.30
CA ARG A 63 23.27 -2.15 -10.14
C ARG A 63 22.10 -1.21 -10.45
N LEU A 64 22.18 -0.45 -11.55
CA LEU A 64 21.09 0.39 -12.03
C LEU A 64 19.85 -0.44 -12.43
N ASP A 65 20.04 -1.65 -12.96
CA ASP A 65 18.94 -2.51 -13.39
C ASP A 65 18.08 -2.95 -12.19
N LEU A 66 18.67 -3.06 -10.99
CA LEU A 66 17.91 -3.30 -9.77
C LEU A 66 16.96 -2.14 -9.45
N LEU A 67 17.41 -0.90 -9.61
CA LEU A 67 16.58 0.28 -9.38
C LEU A 67 15.45 0.36 -10.40
N VAL A 68 15.74 0.03 -11.67
CA VAL A 68 14.74 -0.12 -12.73
C VAL A 68 13.71 -1.18 -12.33
N ALA A 69 14.16 -2.37 -11.94
CA ALA A 69 13.29 -3.47 -11.50
C ALA A 69 12.39 -3.08 -10.31
N MET A 70 12.93 -2.38 -9.32
CA MET A 70 12.17 -1.89 -8.16
C MET A 70 11.02 -0.96 -8.58
N VAL A 71 11.32 0.04 -9.41
CA VAL A 71 10.34 1.02 -9.87
C VAL A 71 9.28 0.37 -10.75
N PHE A 72 9.68 -0.42 -11.74
CA PHE A 72 8.74 -1.03 -12.67
C PHE A 72 7.92 -2.16 -12.06
N TYR A 73 8.45 -2.89 -11.06
CA TYR A 73 7.63 -3.81 -10.27
C TYR A 73 6.55 -3.07 -9.47
N TYR A 74 6.87 -1.91 -8.90
CA TYR A 74 5.88 -1.09 -8.19
C TYR A 74 4.77 -0.58 -9.12
N LEU A 75 5.14 -0.09 -10.31
CA LEU A 75 4.20 0.35 -11.34
C LEU A 75 3.35 -0.81 -11.89
N TYR A 76 3.97 -1.96 -12.14
CA TYR A 76 3.30 -3.19 -12.56
C TYR A 76 2.26 -3.61 -11.53
N LEU A 77 2.66 -3.73 -10.26
CA LEU A 77 1.78 -4.15 -9.17
C LEU A 77 0.59 -3.21 -9.03
N TYR A 78 0.82 -1.89 -9.12
CA TYR A 78 -0.25 -0.90 -9.11
C TYR A 78 -1.21 -1.08 -10.30
N CYS A 79 -0.70 -1.16 -11.52
CA CYS A 79 -1.53 -1.28 -12.72
C CYS A 79 -2.33 -2.58 -12.75
N ASN A 80 -1.72 -3.69 -12.33
CA ASN A 80 -2.37 -4.98 -12.23
C ASN A 80 -3.48 -4.94 -11.18
N PHE A 81 -3.17 -4.47 -9.96
CA PHE A 81 -4.14 -4.53 -8.87
C PHE A 81 -5.23 -3.45 -8.99
N SER A 82 -4.86 -2.18 -9.22
CA SER A 82 -5.82 -1.10 -9.45
C SER A 82 -6.68 -1.37 -10.68
N GLY A 83 -6.11 -1.93 -11.75
CA GLY A 83 -6.86 -2.27 -12.95
C GLY A 83 -7.92 -3.33 -12.67
N PHE A 84 -7.59 -4.35 -11.89
CA PHE A 84 -8.56 -5.35 -11.43
C PHE A 84 -9.66 -4.74 -10.57
N CYS A 85 -9.31 -3.89 -9.58
CA CYS A 85 -10.29 -3.20 -8.75
C CYS A 85 -11.23 -2.30 -9.59
N ASP A 86 -10.72 -1.60 -10.60
CA ASP A 86 -11.54 -0.75 -11.47
C ASP A 86 -12.56 -1.55 -12.27
N MET A 87 -12.16 -2.71 -12.82
CA MET A 87 -13.08 -3.62 -13.48
C MET A 87 -14.14 -4.17 -12.52
N ALA A 88 -13.74 -4.57 -11.30
CA ALA A 88 -14.66 -5.07 -10.29
C ALA A 88 -15.68 -4.01 -9.82
N ILE A 89 -15.23 -2.78 -9.57
CA ILE A 89 -16.10 -1.66 -9.15
C ILE A 89 -17.06 -1.27 -10.29
N GLY A 90 -16.57 -1.23 -11.53
CA GLY A 90 -17.42 -0.95 -12.70
C GLY A 90 -18.50 -2.01 -12.89
N ALA A 91 -18.13 -3.30 -12.81
CA ALA A 91 -19.10 -4.40 -12.90
C ALA A 91 -20.13 -4.38 -11.77
N ALA A 92 -19.68 -4.23 -10.53
CA ALA A 92 -20.56 -4.15 -9.37
C ALA A 92 -21.52 -2.93 -9.45
N GLY A 93 -21.03 -1.78 -9.92
CA GLY A 93 -21.83 -0.58 -10.10
C GLY A 93 -22.97 -0.73 -11.11
N MET A 94 -22.80 -1.55 -12.16
CA MET A 94 -23.89 -1.89 -13.10
C MET A 94 -24.95 -2.78 -12.46
N MET A 95 -24.57 -3.58 -11.46
CA MET A 95 -25.48 -4.43 -10.69
C MET A 95 -26.13 -3.67 -9.51
N GLY A 96 -25.85 -2.37 -9.36
CA GLY A 96 -26.31 -1.58 -8.21
C GLY A 96 -25.64 -1.95 -6.88
N ILE A 97 -24.50 -2.66 -6.92
CA ILE A 97 -23.75 -3.09 -5.75
C ILE A 97 -22.67 -2.06 -5.44
N PRO A 98 -22.74 -1.35 -4.29
CA PRO A 98 -21.71 -0.39 -3.93
C PRO A 98 -20.43 -1.10 -3.47
N VAL A 99 -19.31 -0.73 -4.10
CA VAL A 99 -17.98 -1.24 -3.78
C VAL A 99 -17.05 -0.06 -3.52
N ALA A 100 -16.29 -0.14 -2.43
CA ALA A 100 -15.37 0.93 -2.02
C ALA A 100 -14.12 0.99 -2.90
N GLU A 101 -13.56 2.20 -3.00
CA GLU A 101 -12.28 2.43 -3.66
C GLU A 101 -11.12 1.74 -2.92
N ASN A 102 -10.23 1.10 -3.67
CA ASN A 102 -9.06 0.46 -3.11
C ASN A 102 -7.77 1.28 -3.29
N PHE A 103 -7.77 2.25 -4.20
CA PHE A 103 -6.61 3.10 -4.51
C PHE A 103 -7.01 4.56 -4.67
N ASN A 104 -6.18 5.48 -4.15
CA ASN A 104 -6.39 6.92 -4.27
C ASN A 104 -5.07 7.69 -4.44
N ASN A 105 -4.55 7.69 -5.68
CA ASN A 105 -3.27 8.32 -6.04
C ASN A 105 -2.13 8.00 -5.05
N PRO A 106 -1.76 6.72 -4.87
CA PRO A 106 -0.81 6.30 -3.84
C PRO A 106 0.61 6.85 -4.06
N PHE A 107 1.00 7.14 -5.29
CA PHE A 107 2.34 7.66 -5.60
C PHE A 107 2.53 9.12 -5.20
N ALA A 108 1.46 9.85 -4.91
CA ALA A 108 1.51 11.20 -4.35
C ALA A 108 1.55 11.21 -2.81
N ALA A 109 1.69 10.04 -2.18
CA ALA A 109 1.74 9.94 -0.73
C ALA A 109 2.98 10.65 -0.18
N ARG A 110 2.78 11.59 0.74
CA ARG A 110 3.89 12.35 1.34
C ARG A 110 4.73 11.51 2.31
N ASN A 111 4.11 10.53 2.95
CA ASN A 111 4.75 9.66 3.92
C ASN A 111 4.08 8.29 3.92
N ILE A 112 4.72 7.32 4.56
CA ILE A 112 4.25 5.95 4.59
C ILE A 112 2.86 5.77 5.24
N LYS A 113 2.46 6.63 6.18
CA LYS A 113 1.09 6.59 6.74
C LYS A 113 0.06 7.05 5.71
N ASP A 114 0.37 8.12 4.98
CA ASP A 114 -0.46 8.62 3.87
C ASP A 114 -0.55 7.57 2.74
N PHE A 115 0.55 6.87 2.44
CA PHE A 115 0.56 5.77 1.47
C PHE A 115 -0.46 4.69 1.80
N TRP A 116 -0.50 4.20 3.04
CA TRP A 116 -1.49 3.18 3.46
C TRP A 116 -2.93 3.71 3.59
N ASN A 117 -3.15 5.03 3.52
CA ASN A 117 -4.51 5.58 3.35
C ASN A 117 -4.91 5.67 1.87
N ARG A 118 -4.01 5.36 0.94
CA ARG A 118 -4.18 5.50 -0.51
C ARG A 118 -3.93 4.19 -1.28
N TRP A 119 -3.31 3.21 -0.65
CA TRP A 119 -2.96 1.91 -1.23
C TRP A 119 -3.71 0.80 -0.49
N HIS A 120 -4.37 -0.08 -1.25
CA HIS A 120 -5.17 -1.18 -0.73
C HIS A 120 -6.10 -0.76 0.44
N ILE A 121 -6.81 0.36 0.24
CA ILE A 121 -7.55 1.09 1.27
C ILE A 121 -8.50 0.18 2.05
N THR A 122 -9.22 -0.73 1.37
CA THR A 122 -10.18 -1.61 2.04
C THR A 122 -9.52 -2.60 2.98
N LEU A 123 -8.32 -3.10 2.66
CA LEU A 123 -7.54 -3.95 3.56
C LEU A 123 -7.03 -3.14 4.75
N SER A 124 -6.51 -1.94 4.51
CA SER A 124 -6.04 -1.07 5.58
C SER A 124 -7.15 -0.66 6.54
N GLN A 125 -8.37 -0.41 6.03
CA GLN A 125 -9.56 -0.17 6.86
C GLN A 125 -9.97 -1.42 7.63
N TYR A 126 -10.04 -2.58 6.97
CA TYR A 126 -10.39 -3.83 7.64
C TYR A 126 -9.44 -4.16 8.80
N MET A 127 -8.12 -4.08 8.56
CA MET A 127 -7.10 -4.30 9.59
C MET A 127 -7.17 -3.24 10.70
N ARG A 128 -7.53 -1.99 10.36
CA ARG A 128 -7.73 -0.93 11.34
C ARG A 128 -8.88 -1.25 12.28
N ASP A 129 -10.02 -1.65 11.73
CA ASP A 129 -11.25 -1.82 12.49
C ASP A 129 -11.26 -3.12 13.29
N VAL A 130 -10.74 -4.20 12.71
CA VAL A 130 -10.78 -5.55 13.30
C VAL A 130 -9.61 -5.82 14.23
N VAL A 131 -8.42 -5.27 13.95
CA VAL A 131 -7.20 -5.61 14.69
C VAL A 131 -6.64 -4.40 15.41
N PHE A 132 -6.33 -3.33 14.68
CA PHE A 132 -5.63 -2.17 15.26
C PHE A 132 -6.42 -1.50 16.39
N ALA A 133 -7.68 -1.13 16.14
CA ALA A 133 -8.50 -0.38 17.08
C ALA A 133 -8.76 -1.15 18.39
N PRO A 134 -9.19 -2.43 18.38
CA PRO A 134 -9.37 -3.16 19.63
C PRO A 134 -8.05 -3.39 20.37
N LEU A 135 -6.98 -3.74 19.67
CA LEU A 135 -5.68 -4.03 20.28
C LEU A 135 -5.04 -2.80 20.90
N SER A 136 -5.03 -1.68 20.17
CA SER A 136 -4.50 -0.41 20.66
C SER A 136 -5.28 0.06 21.90
N LYS A 137 -6.61 -0.03 21.90
CA LYS A 137 -7.44 0.32 23.07
C LYS A 137 -7.11 -0.56 24.27
N SER A 138 -6.94 -1.86 24.07
CA SER A 138 -6.59 -2.80 25.15
C SER A 138 -5.20 -2.49 25.73
N LEU A 139 -4.19 -2.27 24.89
CA LEU A 139 -2.83 -1.95 25.33
C LEU A 139 -2.76 -0.59 26.06
N VAL A 140 -3.46 0.43 25.56
CA VAL A 140 -3.53 1.75 26.23
C VAL A 140 -4.21 1.64 27.59
N ARG A 141 -5.27 0.84 27.73
CA ARG A 141 -5.95 0.61 29.02
C ARG A 141 -5.04 -0.07 30.03
N LEU A 142 -4.20 -1.01 29.60
CA LEU A 142 -3.26 -1.73 30.46
C LEU A 142 -2.04 -0.88 30.85
N GLY A 143 -1.50 -0.11 29.91
CA GLY A 143 -0.27 0.68 30.14
C GLY A 143 -0.49 2.09 30.69
N GLY A 144 -1.73 2.59 30.66
CA GLY A 144 -2.07 3.95 31.09
C GLY A 144 -1.70 5.04 30.08
N PRO A 145 -2.05 6.31 30.35
CA PRO A 145 -1.93 7.42 29.39
C PRO A 145 -0.50 7.73 28.96
N ALA A 146 0.50 7.46 29.81
CA ALA A 146 1.91 7.73 29.52
C ALA A 146 2.49 6.79 28.43
N LEU A 147 1.86 5.64 28.18
CA LEU A 147 2.34 4.63 27.23
C LEU A 147 1.59 4.62 25.91
N VAL A 148 0.75 5.62 25.63
CA VAL A 148 -0.12 5.66 24.44
C VAL A 148 0.67 5.51 23.14
N ASP A 149 1.74 6.28 22.95
CA ASP A 149 2.53 6.23 21.71
C ASP A 149 3.24 4.88 21.52
N HIS A 150 3.71 4.28 22.62
CA HIS A 150 4.34 2.95 22.59
C HIS A 150 3.32 1.84 22.32
N ALA A 151 2.12 1.92 22.91
CA ALA A 151 1.02 1.00 22.63
C ALA A 151 0.60 1.09 21.16
N ILE A 152 0.53 2.30 20.59
CA ILE A 152 0.29 2.52 19.16
C ILE A 152 1.40 1.88 18.32
N ALA A 153 2.67 2.13 18.63
CA ALA A 153 3.80 1.56 17.90
C ALA A 153 3.79 0.02 17.90
N VAL A 154 3.56 -0.59 19.05
CA VAL A 154 3.43 -2.06 19.19
C VAL A 154 2.25 -2.59 18.36
N THR A 155 1.11 -1.89 18.37
CA THR A 155 -0.04 -2.26 17.55
C THR A 155 0.26 -2.17 16.06
N ILE A 156 0.97 -1.11 15.62
CA ILE A 156 1.42 -0.96 14.22
C ILE A 156 2.24 -2.18 13.81
N VAL A 157 3.23 -2.59 14.62
CA VAL A 157 4.08 -3.73 14.33
C VAL A 157 3.26 -5.01 14.18
N MET A 158 2.36 -5.30 15.14
CA MET A 158 1.52 -6.50 15.08
C MET A 158 0.62 -6.52 13.84
N VAL A 159 0.00 -5.40 13.50
CA VAL A 159 -0.87 -5.30 12.32
C VAL A 159 -0.10 -5.54 11.02
N PHE A 160 1.07 -4.92 10.85
CA PHE A 160 1.85 -5.09 9.62
C PHE A 160 2.48 -6.47 9.48
N LEU A 161 2.88 -7.11 10.58
CA LEU A 161 3.31 -8.51 10.55
C LEU A 161 2.15 -9.43 10.15
N LEU A 162 0.96 -9.21 10.69
CA LEU A 162 -0.24 -9.96 10.30
C LEU A 162 -0.60 -9.73 8.83
N VAL A 163 -0.48 -8.49 8.33
CA VAL A 163 -0.65 -8.18 6.91
C VAL A 163 0.39 -8.93 6.07
N GLY A 164 1.66 -8.99 6.51
CA GLY A 164 2.69 -9.79 5.85
C GLY A 164 2.28 -11.25 5.74
N VAL A 165 1.96 -11.89 6.86
CA VAL A 165 1.51 -13.30 6.91
C VAL A 165 0.25 -13.54 6.07
N TRP A 166 -0.68 -12.58 6.01
CA TRP A 166 -1.88 -12.67 5.16
C TRP A 166 -1.56 -12.75 3.66
N HIS A 167 -0.44 -12.15 3.21
CA HIS A 167 -0.03 -12.24 1.81
C HIS A 167 0.64 -13.58 1.46
N GLY A 168 1.22 -14.29 2.43
CA GLY A 168 1.78 -15.62 2.23
C GLY A 168 2.62 -16.13 3.39
N VAL A 169 2.97 -17.42 3.32
CA VAL A 169 3.64 -18.16 4.41
C VAL A 169 5.17 -17.99 4.41
N GLY A 170 5.76 -17.47 3.32
CA GLY A 170 7.20 -17.28 3.19
C GLY A 170 7.77 -16.17 4.10
N TRP A 171 9.00 -16.36 4.59
CA TRP A 171 9.72 -15.38 5.41
C TRP A 171 9.87 -14.00 4.73
N ASN A 172 9.88 -13.98 3.40
CA ASN A 172 9.94 -12.74 2.62
C ASN A 172 8.69 -11.87 2.86
N PHE A 173 7.50 -12.45 3.06
CA PHE A 173 6.30 -11.70 3.40
C PHE A 173 6.33 -11.16 4.84
N ALA A 174 6.89 -11.92 5.78
CA ALA A 174 7.13 -11.41 7.14
C ALA A 174 8.12 -10.23 7.13
N ALA A 175 9.19 -10.32 6.32
CA ALA A 175 10.13 -9.21 6.13
C ALA A 175 9.47 -7.98 5.48
N TYR A 176 8.62 -8.18 4.46
CA TYR A 176 7.81 -7.11 3.87
C TYR A 176 6.94 -6.40 4.92
N GLY A 177 6.22 -7.17 5.75
CA GLY A 177 5.44 -6.65 6.87
C GLY A 177 6.31 -5.87 7.86
N ALA A 178 7.46 -6.43 8.26
CA ALA A 178 8.39 -5.79 9.19
C ALA A 178 8.96 -4.46 8.66
N VAL A 179 9.30 -4.39 7.37
CA VAL A 179 9.75 -3.14 6.74
C VAL A 179 8.64 -2.09 6.85
N HIS A 180 7.42 -2.40 6.42
CA HIS A 180 6.33 -1.42 6.50
C HIS A 180 5.97 -1.02 7.94
N ALA A 181 6.05 -1.96 8.90
CA ALA A 181 5.92 -1.67 10.32
C ALA A 181 6.95 -0.63 10.77
N LEU A 182 8.23 -0.87 10.46
CA LEU A 182 9.33 0.03 10.79
C LEU A 182 9.09 1.43 10.20
N GLY A 183 8.72 1.51 8.93
CA GLY A 183 8.42 2.80 8.29
C GLY A 183 7.30 3.56 8.99
N VAL A 184 6.18 2.89 9.29
CA VAL A 184 5.01 3.54 9.90
C VAL A 184 5.28 3.95 11.35
N VAL A 185 6.03 3.15 12.12
CA VAL A 185 6.49 3.48 13.48
C VAL A 185 7.49 4.65 13.44
N ALA A 186 8.47 4.61 12.53
CA ALA A 186 9.42 5.71 12.36
C ALA A 186 8.70 7.02 12.02
N ASN A 187 7.75 6.99 11.09
CA ASN A 187 6.95 8.16 10.75
C ASN A 187 6.06 8.63 11.93
N HIS A 188 5.61 7.72 12.80
CA HIS A 188 4.86 8.06 14.01
C HIS A 188 5.70 8.89 14.98
N TYR A 189 6.87 8.38 15.37
CA TYR A 189 7.76 9.07 16.30
C TYR A 189 8.38 10.33 15.68
N TYR A 190 8.71 10.28 14.39
CA TYR A 190 9.14 11.46 13.64
C TYR A 190 8.12 12.59 13.72
N THR A 191 6.83 12.27 13.50
CA THR A 191 5.75 13.27 13.59
C THR A 191 5.62 13.87 15.00
N ILE A 192 5.77 13.05 16.04
CA ILE A 192 5.71 13.51 17.44
C ILE A 192 6.88 14.44 17.75
N GLY A 193 8.10 14.00 17.44
CA GLY A 193 9.32 14.78 17.65
C GLY A 193 9.30 16.10 16.88
N LEU A 194 8.88 16.06 15.61
CA LEU A 194 8.81 17.24 14.76
C LEU A 194 7.81 18.28 15.29
N LYS A 195 6.63 17.84 15.76
CA LYS A 195 5.64 18.74 16.39
C LYS A 195 6.19 19.37 17.67
N LYS A 196 6.95 18.62 18.46
CA LYS A 196 7.56 19.13 19.70
C LYS A 196 8.66 20.14 19.40
N TRP A 197 9.47 19.90 18.37
CA TRP A 197 10.60 20.76 18.01
C TRP A 197 10.17 22.06 17.30
N LEU A 198 9.28 21.98 16.31
CA LEU A 198 8.85 23.13 15.52
C LEU A 198 7.70 23.94 16.15
N GLY A 199 7.03 23.39 17.17
CA GLY A 199 5.77 23.92 17.65
C GLY A 199 4.65 23.86 16.60
N ARG A 200 3.50 24.48 16.91
CA ARG A 200 2.29 24.37 16.08
C ARG A 200 2.43 25.07 14.73
N GLU A 201 2.90 26.32 14.73
CA GLU A 201 3.02 27.13 13.51
C GLU A 201 4.17 26.63 12.60
N GLY A 202 5.32 26.27 13.19
CA GLY A 202 6.42 25.67 12.42
C GLY A 202 6.02 24.33 11.79
N PHE A 203 5.26 23.48 12.50
CA PHE A 203 4.75 22.23 11.92
C PHE A 203 3.75 22.47 10.79
N LYS A 204 2.90 23.51 10.87
CA LYS A 204 2.03 23.89 9.75
C LYS A 204 2.85 24.36 8.54
N ALA A 205 3.82 25.25 8.75
CA ALA A 205 4.71 25.75 7.71
C ALA A 205 5.48 24.60 7.02
N TYR A 206 6.02 23.67 7.81
CA TYR A 206 6.61 22.42 7.31
C TYR A 206 5.65 21.62 6.43
N ASN A 207 4.38 21.54 6.83
CA ASN A 207 3.38 20.76 6.10
C ASN A 207 2.92 21.41 4.80
N ILE A 208 2.93 22.73 4.67
CA ILE A 208 2.52 23.40 3.44
C ILE A 208 3.68 23.65 2.47
N ASN A 209 4.93 23.46 2.92
CA ASN A 209 6.11 23.71 2.09
C ASN A 209 6.18 22.73 0.90
N PRO A 210 6.16 23.22 -0.36
CA PRO A 210 6.11 22.37 -1.55
C PRO A 210 7.40 21.60 -1.80
N TRP A 211 8.56 22.15 -1.45
CA TRP A 211 9.85 21.46 -1.59
C TRP A 211 9.94 20.26 -0.65
N ILE A 212 9.56 20.47 0.61
CA ILE A 212 9.49 19.39 1.61
C ILE A 212 8.49 18.33 1.16
N HIS A 213 7.33 18.75 0.64
CA HIS A 213 6.34 17.82 0.11
C HIS A 213 6.91 16.98 -1.04
N GLY A 214 7.52 17.61 -2.05
CA GLY A 214 8.10 16.92 -3.20
C GLY A 214 9.20 15.92 -2.81
N VAL A 215 10.13 16.33 -1.94
CA VAL A 215 11.18 15.43 -1.42
C VAL A 215 10.56 14.25 -0.66
N ALA A 216 9.57 14.52 0.20
CA ALA A 216 8.93 13.48 0.99
C ALA A 216 8.15 12.47 0.12
N VAL A 217 7.52 12.93 -0.96
CA VAL A 217 6.88 12.06 -1.97
C VAL A 217 7.92 11.16 -2.64
N VAL A 218 9.04 11.71 -3.11
CA VAL A 218 10.12 10.91 -3.74
C VAL A 218 10.69 9.88 -2.78
N LEU A 219 10.96 10.25 -1.53
CA LEU A 219 11.46 9.33 -0.52
C LEU A 219 10.45 8.23 -0.19
N THR A 220 9.17 8.58 -0.06
CA THR A 220 8.10 7.60 0.21
C THR A 220 7.93 6.64 -0.96
N PHE A 221 7.97 7.16 -2.19
CA PHE A 221 7.91 6.35 -3.40
C PHE A 221 9.09 5.36 -3.45
N GLY A 222 10.32 5.84 -3.27
CA GLY A 222 11.51 4.99 -3.27
C GLY A 222 11.49 3.93 -2.17
N TYR A 223 11.04 4.30 -0.97
CA TYR A 223 10.90 3.38 0.15
C TYR A 223 9.88 2.27 -0.13
N CYS A 224 8.70 2.61 -0.65
CA CYS A 224 7.68 1.63 -1.04
C CYS A 224 8.12 0.76 -2.22
N ALA A 225 8.82 1.33 -3.21
CA ALA A 225 9.35 0.57 -4.33
C ALA A 225 10.41 -0.44 -3.87
N ALA A 226 11.31 -0.02 -3.00
CA ALA A 226 12.37 -0.87 -2.44
C ALA A 226 11.80 -1.97 -1.55
N SER A 227 10.77 -1.71 -0.74
CA SER A 227 10.17 -2.74 0.13
C SER A 227 9.58 -3.91 -0.65
N LEU A 228 9.14 -3.68 -1.89
CA LEU A 228 8.55 -4.71 -2.75
C LEU A 228 9.54 -5.77 -3.23
N ILE A 229 10.85 -5.60 -3.01
CA ILE A 229 11.84 -6.68 -3.24
C ILE A 229 11.48 -7.94 -2.44
N PHE A 230 11.04 -7.77 -1.18
CA PHE A 230 10.62 -8.85 -0.29
C PHE A 230 9.22 -9.39 -0.65
N PHE A 231 8.40 -8.56 -1.28
CA PHE A 231 7.08 -8.97 -1.75
C PHE A 231 7.18 -9.85 -3.00
N ALA A 232 8.07 -9.47 -3.92
CA ALA A 232 8.23 -10.10 -5.22
C ALA A 232 9.07 -11.38 -5.18
N ASN A 233 10.05 -11.45 -4.27
CA ASN A 233 11.10 -12.47 -4.30
C ASN A 233 11.31 -13.14 -2.94
N THR A 234 11.65 -14.42 -2.96
CA THR A 234 12.12 -15.18 -1.81
C THR A 234 13.57 -14.82 -1.45
N PHE A 235 14.02 -15.14 -0.24
CA PHE A 235 15.41 -14.88 0.17
C PHE A 235 16.47 -15.54 -0.74
N PRO A 236 16.31 -16.80 -1.19
CA PRO A 236 17.21 -17.39 -2.17
C PRO A 236 17.27 -16.59 -3.48
N GLN A 237 16.11 -16.20 -4.03
CA GLN A 237 16.04 -15.37 -5.24
C GLN A 237 16.69 -14.00 -5.05
N ILE A 238 16.50 -13.37 -3.89
CA ILE A 238 17.19 -12.10 -3.57
C ILE A 238 18.70 -12.30 -3.57
N LYS A 239 19.20 -13.38 -2.95
CA LYS A 239 20.63 -13.69 -2.89
C LYS A 239 21.22 -13.96 -4.27
N GLU A 240 20.52 -14.74 -5.09
CA GLU A 240 20.86 -15.02 -6.48
C GLU A 240 20.92 -13.71 -7.29
N MET A 241 19.89 -12.88 -7.20
CA MET A 241 19.83 -11.58 -7.87
C MET A 241 21.02 -10.69 -7.50
N PHE A 242 21.42 -10.62 -6.23
CA PHE A 242 22.61 -9.86 -5.82
C PHE A 242 23.92 -10.50 -6.29
N SER A 243 23.97 -11.81 -6.51
CA SER A 243 25.16 -12.48 -7.06
C SER A 243 25.39 -12.19 -8.55
N LEU A 244 24.32 -11.82 -9.26
CA LEU A 244 24.35 -11.42 -10.66
C LEU A 244 24.61 -9.91 -10.86
N MET A 245 24.77 -9.13 -9.78
CA MET A 245 25.06 -7.69 -9.88
C MET A 245 26.56 -7.40 -9.94
N ARG A 246 26.97 -6.56 -10.91
CA ARG A 246 28.32 -6.00 -11.01
C ARG A 246 28.32 -4.48 -10.84
#